data_AF-A0A962QY68-F1
#
_entry.id   AF-A0A962QY68-F1
#
_cell.length_a   1.000
_cell.length_b   1.000
_cell.length_c   1.000
_cell.angle_alpha   90.00
_cell.angle_beta   90.00
_cell.angle_gamma   90.00
#
_symmetry.space_group_name_H-M   'P 1'
#
loop_
_entity.id
_entity.type
_entity.pdbx_description
1 polymer ?
#
loop_
_entity_poly.entity_id
_entity_poly.type
_entity_poly.pdbx_seq_one_letter_code
_entity_poly.pdbx_strand_id
1 'polypeptide(L)'
;PYDFFMITDHSDGMGVITDILEGAPNIMADPEGRKFHEAFVAGGKQAMEATRELIRQFSQGELSPALNYQPGNPNFGRIWEQLIDAAEEFNQPGDFTTFIAFEWTSLVRGNNLHRNVIFRDGPEKAGQVEPYTTTPPKGSPDPQDLWAWMQAYEDKTGGRVTAIPHNGNLSNGMMFALQDD
;
A
#
# COMPACT_ATOMS: atom_id res chain seq x y z
N PRO A 1 -0.49 29.26 -3.04
CA PRO A 1 -1.48 28.17 -3.26
C PRO A 1 -1.12 27.05 -2.28
N TYR A 2 -2.10 26.55 -1.53
CA TYR A 2 -1.91 25.49 -0.53
C TYR A 2 -2.42 24.15 -1.06
N ASP A 3 -2.49 24.01 -2.38
CA ASP A 3 -3.05 22.83 -3.03
C ASP A 3 -1.96 21.77 -3.12
N PHE A 4 -2.19 20.65 -2.45
CA PHE A 4 -1.33 19.49 -2.51
C PHE A 4 -2.14 18.21 -2.68
N PHE A 5 -1.49 17.19 -3.22
CA PHE A 5 -2.10 15.89 -3.44
C PHE A 5 -1.11 14.75 -3.21
N MET A 6 -1.62 13.58 -2.88
CA MET A 6 -0.84 12.36 -2.76
C MET A 6 -1.73 11.17 -3.07
N ILE A 7 -1.19 10.17 -3.76
CA ILE A 7 -1.85 8.87 -3.91
C ILE A 7 -1.36 8.00 -2.76
N THR A 8 -2.29 7.39 -2.03
CA THR A 8 -2.01 6.53 -0.88
C THR A 8 -2.72 5.21 -1.09
N ASP A 9 -2.18 4.38 -2.00
CA ASP A 9 -2.67 3.01 -2.16
C ASP A 9 -2.21 2.15 -0.97
N HIS A 10 -2.96 1.10 -0.66
CA HIS A 10 -2.63 0.17 0.41
C HIS A 10 -1.31 -0.54 0.09
N SER A 11 -0.36 -0.48 1.01
CA SER A 11 0.94 -1.15 0.81
C SER A 11 0.81 -2.67 0.76
N ASP A 12 -0.18 -3.24 1.43
CA ASP A 12 -0.51 -4.66 1.30
C ASP A 12 -1.33 -4.88 0.01
N GLY A 13 -0.68 -5.44 -1.03
CA GLY A 13 -1.32 -5.67 -2.32
C GLY A 13 -1.32 -4.47 -3.27
N MET A 14 -0.48 -3.45 -3.03
CA MET A 14 -0.43 -2.21 -3.82
C MET A 14 -0.46 -2.46 -5.33
N GLY A 15 -1.44 -1.88 -6.03
CA GLY A 15 -1.62 -2.00 -7.48
C GLY A 15 -2.21 -3.32 -7.98
N VAL A 16 -2.34 -4.38 -7.16
CA VAL A 16 -2.79 -5.70 -7.64
C VAL A 16 -4.23 -5.64 -8.19
N ILE A 17 -5.10 -4.87 -7.56
CA ILE A 17 -6.51 -4.77 -7.99
C ILE A 17 -6.61 -4.15 -9.39
N THR A 18 -5.78 -3.13 -9.66
CA THR A 18 -5.69 -2.50 -10.98
C THR A 18 -5.21 -3.50 -12.02
N ASP A 19 -4.11 -4.20 -11.75
CA ASP A 19 -3.57 -5.22 -12.66
C ASP A 19 -4.58 -6.36 -12.90
N ILE A 20 -5.38 -6.75 -11.89
CA ILE A 20 -6.46 -7.72 -12.04
C ILE A 20 -7.56 -7.18 -12.96
N LEU A 21 -8.01 -5.94 -12.74
CA LEU A 21 -9.07 -5.33 -13.54
C LEU A 21 -8.65 -5.18 -15.01
N GLU A 22 -7.41 -4.76 -15.25
CA GLU A 22 -6.85 -4.56 -16.59
C GLU A 22 -6.48 -5.87 -17.29
N GLY A 23 -6.40 -6.98 -16.56
CA GLY A 23 -5.97 -8.26 -17.11
C GLY A 23 -4.49 -8.21 -17.51
N ALA A 24 -3.65 -7.68 -16.62
CA ALA A 24 -2.22 -7.57 -16.86
C ALA A 24 -1.60 -8.95 -17.22
N PRO A 25 -0.55 -9.03 -18.07
CA PRO A 25 -0.02 -10.30 -18.56
C PRO A 25 0.37 -11.31 -17.46
N ASN A 26 0.91 -10.85 -16.34
CA ASN A 26 1.26 -11.69 -15.20
C ASN A 26 0.02 -12.25 -14.47
N ILE A 27 -1.06 -11.46 -14.37
CA ILE A 27 -2.35 -11.91 -13.83
C ILE A 27 -2.96 -12.95 -14.77
N MET A 28 -2.95 -12.67 -16.06
CA MET A 28 -3.57 -13.55 -17.06
C MET A 28 -2.76 -14.83 -17.31
N ALA A 29 -1.48 -14.87 -16.96
CA ALA A 29 -0.68 -16.10 -16.98
C ALA A 29 -1.06 -17.05 -15.83
N ASP A 30 -1.49 -16.52 -14.69
CA ASP A 30 -1.85 -17.28 -13.49
C ASP A 30 -3.33 -17.75 -13.53
N PRO A 31 -3.64 -19.02 -13.25
CA PRO A 31 -5.02 -19.50 -13.23
C PRO A 31 -5.91 -18.80 -12.19
N GLU A 32 -5.37 -18.49 -11.02
CA GLU A 32 -6.11 -17.78 -9.98
C GLU A 32 -6.29 -16.30 -10.36
N GLY A 33 -5.26 -15.66 -10.91
CA GLY A 33 -5.35 -14.33 -11.49
C GLY A 33 -6.43 -14.20 -12.58
N ARG A 34 -6.45 -15.12 -13.56
CA ARG A 34 -7.52 -15.16 -14.58
C ARG A 34 -8.91 -15.28 -13.99
N LYS A 35 -9.09 -16.15 -12.99
CA LYS A 35 -10.37 -16.33 -12.29
C LYS A 35 -10.84 -15.01 -11.67
N PHE A 36 -9.96 -14.28 -10.99
CA PHE A 36 -10.31 -13.00 -10.39
C PHE A 36 -10.61 -11.93 -11.44
N HIS A 37 -9.83 -11.87 -12.53
CA HIS A 37 -10.09 -10.95 -13.64
C HIS A 37 -11.48 -11.18 -14.26
N GLU A 38 -11.80 -12.42 -14.63
CA GLU A 38 -13.09 -12.79 -15.21
C GLU A 38 -14.27 -12.43 -14.28
N ALA A 39 -14.11 -12.68 -12.97
CA ALA A 39 -15.14 -12.35 -11.99
C ALA A 39 -15.32 -10.84 -11.81
N PHE A 40 -14.23 -10.06 -11.81
CA PHE A 40 -14.30 -8.60 -11.72
C PHE A 40 -14.90 -7.97 -12.98
N VAL A 41 -14.53 -8.44 -14.17
CA VAL A 41 -15.11 -8.02 -15.45
C VAL A 41 -16.61 -8.35 -15.52
N ALA A 42 -17.02 -9.52 -15.03
CA ALA A 42 -18.44 -9.89 -14.97
C ALA A 42 -19.26 -8.94 -14.08
N GLY A 43 -18.63 -8.33 -13.08
CA GLY A 43 -19.26 -7.37 -12.18
C GLY A 43 -20.31 -8.01 -11.26
N GLY A 44 -21.11 -7.16 -10.62
CA GLY A 44 -22.26 -7.59 -9.81
C GLY A 44 -21.91 -8.56 -8.68
N LYS A 45 -22.70 -9.63 -8.55
CA LYS A 45 -22.55 -10.61 -7.46
C LYS A 45 -21.23 -11.39 -7.57
N GLN A 46 -20.80 -11.70 -8.79
CA GLN A 46 -19.56 -12.42 -9.05
C GLN A 46 -18.34 -11.61 -8.60
N ALA A 47 -18.28 -10.33 -8.97
CA ALA A 47 -17.23 -9.44 -8.51
C ALA A 47 -17.20 -9.35 -6.97
N MET A 48 -18.37 -9.21 -6.33
CA MET A 48 -18.48 -9.13 -4.88
C MET A 48 -18.03 -10.42 -4.18
N GLU A 49 -18.36 -11.60 -4.70
CA GLU A 49 -17.90 -12.89 -4.18
C GLU A 49 -16.38 -13.04 -4.35
N ALA A 50 -15.85 -12.66 -5.52
CA ALA A 50 -14.43 -12.62 -5.80
C ALA A 50 -13.66 -11.68 -4.85
N THR A 51 -14.18 -10.48 -4.56
CA THR A 51 -13.56 -9.56 -3.59
C THR A 51 -13.46 -10.19 -2.21
N ARG A 52 -14.53 -10.87 -1.73
CA ARG A 52 -14.50 -11.55 -0.43
C ARG A 52 -13.51 -12.71 -0.40
N GLU A 53 -13.47 -13.48 -1.48
CA GLU A 53 -12.52 -14.58 -1.62
C GLU A 53 -11.07 -14.08 -1.62
N LEU A 54 -10.78 -13.03 -2.38
CA LEU A 54 -9.45 -12.42 -2.45
C LEU A 54 -8.98 -11.91 -1.08
N ILE A 55 -9.84 -11.18 -0.36
CA ILE A 55 -9.54 -10.68 1.01
C ILE A 55 -9.27 -11.86 1.96
N ARG A 56 -10.09 -12.92 1.88
CA ARG A 56 -9.91 -14.11 2.71
C ARG A 56 -8.56 -14.78 2.42
N GLN A 57 -8.26 -15.05 1.15
CA GLN A 57 -7.02 -15.69 0.73
C GLN A 57 -5.80 -14.86 1.12
N PHE A 58 -5.86 -13.53 0.95
CA PHE A 58 -4.83 -12.62 1.40
C PHE A 58 -4.58 -12.76 2.90
N SER A 59 -5.64 -12.72 3.72
CA SER A 59 -5.54 -12.83 5.19
C SER A 59 -4.95 -14.14 5.68
N GLN A 60 -5.09 -15.22 4.90
CA GLN A 60 -4.60 -16.56 5.23
C GLN A 60 -3.24 -16.88 4.60
N GLY A 61 -2.66 -15.96 3.81
CA GLY A 61 -1.44 -16.23 3.06
C GLY A 61 -1.59 -17.30 1.99
N GLU A 62 -2.80 -17.45 1.43
CA GLU A 62 -3.16 -18.48 0.45
C GLU A 62 -3.10 -17.99 -1.01
N LEU A 63 -2.88 -16.68 -1.25
CA LEU A 63 -2.80 -16.13 -2.60
C LEU A 63 -1.63 -16.74 -3.39
N SER A 64 -1.84 -16.93 -4.69
CA SER A 64 -0.76 -17.23 -5.61
C SER A 64 0.32 -16.13 -5.56
N PRO A 65 1.60 -16.47 -5.81
CA PRO A 65 2.67 -15.46 -5.90
C PRO A 65 2.41 -14.37 -6.95
N ALA A 66 1.60 -14.67 -7.97
CA ALA A 66 1.23 -13.71 -9.00
C ALA A 66 0.23 -12.65 -8.51
N LEU A 67 -0.45 -12.89 -7.38
CA LEU A 67 -1.41 -11.99 -6.76
C LEU A 67 -0.90 -11.39 -5.44
N ASN A 68 0.12 -11.99 -4.84
CA ASN A 68 0.69 -11.51 -3.58
C ASN A 68 1.70 -10.37 -3.82
N TYR A 69 1.20 -9.16 -4.08
CA TYR A 69 2.01 -7.96 -4.28
C TYR A 69 2.48 -7.43 -2.93
N GLN A 70 3.75 -7.69 -2.63
CA GLN A 70 4.43 -7.41 -1.37
C GLN A 70 5.89 -7.05 -1.69
N PRO A 71 6.66 -6.44 -0.77
CA PRO A 71 8.04 -6.06 -1.02
C PRO A 71 8.88 -7.23 -1.57
N GLY A 72 9.67 -6.98 -2.61
CA GLY A 72 10.43 -7.97 -3.36
C GLY A 72 9.65 -8.74 -4.44
N ASN A 73 8.34 -8.49 -4.59
CA ASN A 73 7.62 -8.86 -5.82
C ASN A 73 7.95 -7.82 -6.90
N PRO A 74 8.42 -8.21 -8.10
CA PRO A 74 8.74 -7.26 -9.17
C PRO A 74 7.58 -6.33 -9.56
N ASN A 75 6.33 -6.79 -9.48
CA ASN A 75 5.19 -5.93 -9.79
C ASN A 75 4.91 -4.91 -8.68
N PHE A 76 5.19 -5.27 -7.43
CA PHE A 76 5.09 -4.33 -6.31
C PHE A 76 6.10 -3.18 -6.47
N GLY A 77 7.36 -3.51 -6.74
CA GLY A 77 8.41 -2.53 -7.03
C GLY A 77 8.08 -1.67 -8.25
N ARG A 78 7.61 -2.28 -9.34
CA ARG A 78 7.16 -1.55 -10.54
C ARG A 78 6.04 -0.55 -10.24
N ILE A 79 5.02 -0.97 -9.49
CA ILE A 79 3.91 -0.07 -9.12
C ILE A 79 4.42 1.06 -8.23
N TRP A 80 5.37 0.79 -7.32
CA TRP A 80 5.97 1.83 -6.49
C TRP A 80 6.71 2.87 -7.33
N GLU A 81 7.53 2.42 -8.29
CA GLU A 81 8.20 3.30 -9.26
C GLU A 81 7.18 4.14 -10.04
N GLN A 82 6.07 3.54 -10.49
CA GLN A 82 5.01 4.28 -11.19
C GLN A 82 4.32 5.33 -10.32
N LEU A 83 4.08 5.04 -9.03
CA LEU A 83 3.52 6.02 -8.10
C LEU A 83 4.50 7.17 -7.82
N ILE A 84 5.79 6.87 -7.76
CA ILE A 84 6.85 7.87 -7.66
C ILE A 84 6.87 8.74 -8.92
N ASP A 85 6.91 8.13 -10.10
CA ASP A 85 6.95 8.83 -11.38
C ASP A 85 5.72 9.73 -11.56
N ALA A 86 4.53 9.22 -11.20
CA ALA A 86 3.30 10.01 -11.24
C ALA A 86 3.35 11.19 -10.25
N ALA A 87 3.87 11.00 -9.04
CA ALA A 87 4.03 12.12 -8.11
C ALA A 87 4.95 13.18 -8.73
N GLU A 88 6.09 12.81 -9.28
CA GLU A 88 7.05 13.76 -9.86
C GLU A 88 6.54 14.44 -11.14
N GLU A 89 5.88 13.71 -12.04
CA GLU A 89 5.32 14.23 -13.29
C GLU A 89 4.34 15.39 -13.03
N PHE A 90 3.52 15.27 -11.99
CA PHE A 90 2.51 16.26 -11.64
C PHE A 90 2.96 17.26 -10.56
N ASN A 91 4.22 17.21 -10.12
CA ASN A 91 4.73 18.14 -9.12
C ASN A 91 5.12 19.48 -9.76
N GLN A 92 4.41 20.55 -9.40
CA GLN A 92 4.71 21.92 -9.80
C GLN A 92 4.90 22.81 -8.56
N PRO A 93 6.09 22.79 -7.92
CA PRO A 93 6.34 23.50 -6.68
C PRO A 93 5.96 24.98 -6.76
N GLY A 94 5.14 25.45 -5.83
CA GLY A 94 4.63 26.81 -5.78
C GLY A 94 3.31 27.04 -6.54
N ASP A 95 2.82 26.05 -7.27
CA ASP A 95 1.49 26.03 -7.89
C ASP A 95 0.66 24.84 -7.36
N PHE A 96 1.13 23.61 -7.60
CA PHE A 96 0.51 22.37 -7.14
C PHE A 96 1.58 21.38 -6.68
N THR A 97 1.55 20.97 -5.40
CA THR A 97 2.57 20.08 -4.84
C THR A 97 2.04 18.66 -4.69
N THR A 98 2.72 17.70 -5.27
CA THR A 98 2.47 16.28 -5.02
C THR A 98 3.46 15.74 -4.01
N PHE A 99 3.08 14.63 -3.36
CA PHE A 99 3.98 13.88 -2.50
C PHE A 99 3.99 12.41 -2.91
N ILE A 100 5.19 11.82 -2.86
CA ILE A 100 5.38 10.38 -2.88
C ILE A 100 4.84 9.84 -1.55
N ALA A 101 3.89 8.91 -1.61
CA ALA A 101 3.20 8.39 -0.43
C ALA A 101 2.61 7.00 -0.64
N PHE A 102 2.30 6.31 0.46
CA PHE A 102 1.54 5.06 0.49
C PHE A 102 0.70 4.97 1.77
N GLU A 103 -0.29 4.07 1.81
CA GLU A 103 -1.07 3.76 3.00
C GLU A 103 -0.55 2.48 3.67
N TRP A 104 -0.03 2.60 4.90
CA TRP A 104 0.20 1.44 5.76
C TRP A 104 -1.11 1.02 6.43
N THR A 105 -1.57 -0.19 6.16
CA THR A 105 -2.96 -0.64 6.42
C THR A 105 -3.04 -1.73 7.49
N SER A 106 -2.76 -1.38 8.75
CA SER A 106 -2.81 -2.38 9.83
C SER A 106 -4.24 -2.67 10.30
N LEU A 107 -4.57 -3.96 10.38
CA LEU A 107 -5.87 -4.49 10.77
C LEU A 107 -5.73 -5.52 11.91
N VAL A 108 -5.45 -5.04 13.13
CA VAL A 108 -5.28 -5.91 14.30
C VAL A 108 -6.64 -6.28 14.88
N ARG A 109 -7.05 -7.55 14.78
CA ARG A 109 -8.36 -8.05 15.28
C ARG A 109 -9.56 -7.24 14.74
N GLY A 110 -9.43 -6.71 13.52
CA GLY A 110 -10.45 -5.86 12.88
C GLY A 110 -10.43 -4.39 13.29
N ASN A 111 -9.44 -3.96 14.10
CA ASN A 111 -9.23 -2.56 14.45
C ASN A 111 -8.29 -1.91 13.45
N ASN A 112 -8.73 -0.80 12.86
CA ASN A 112 -7.97 -0.10 11.84
C ASN A 112 -6.91 0.81 12.46
N LEU A 113 -5.64 0.56 12.13
CA LEU A 113 -4.51 1.45 12.39
C LEU A 113 -3.93 1.91 11.05
N HIS A 114 -4.71 2.68 10.29
CA HIS A 114 -4.28 3.13 8.96
C HIS A 114 -3.48 4.43 9.06
N ARG A 115 -2.41 4.52 8.27
CA ARG A 115 -1.55 5.70 8.22
C ARG A 115 -1.08 5.99 6.80
N ASN A 116 -1.26 7.23 6.37
CA ASN A 116 -0.61 7.74 5.17
C ASN A 116 0.85 8.05 5.48
N VAL A 117 1.76 7.30 4.89
CA VAL A 117 3.21 7.50 4.98
C VAL A 117 3.63 8.38 3.83
N ILE A 118 4.20 9.55 4.14
CA ILE A 118 4.42 10.64 3.20
C ILE A 118 5.89 11.02 3.24
N PHE A 119 6.55 10.97 2.09
CA PHE A 119 7.94 11.36 1.94
C PHE A 119 8.04 12.84 1.65
N ARG A 120 8.99 13.52 2.30
CA ARG A 120 9.36 14.89 1.93
C ARG A 120 10.26 14.94 0.70
N ASP A 121 10.92 13.82 0.40
CA ASP A 121 11.97 13.71 -0.59
C ASP A 121 11.44 13.25 -1.96
N GLY A 122 12.27 13.47 -2.99
CA GLY A 122 12.01 13.01 -4.36
C GLY A 122 12.47 11.57 -4.65
N PRO A 123 12.46 11.18 -5.94
CA PRO A 123 12.59 9.79 -6.39
C PRO A 123 13.92 9.14 -5.98
N GLU A 124 15.01 9.90 -5.97
CA GLU A 124 16.37 9.41 -5.67
C GLU A 124 16.52 8.89 -4.24
N LYS A 125 15.66 9.35 -3.32
CA LYS A 125 15.63 8.85 -1.94
C LYS A 125 14.47 7.92 -1.72
N ALA A 126 13.24 8.32 -2.07
CA ALA A 126 12.04 7.51 -1.82
C ALA A 126 12.09 6.16 -2.57
N GLY A 127 12.68 6.12 -3.77
CA GLY A 127 12.88 4.89 -4.54
C GLY A 127 13.94 3.94 -3.98
N GLN A 128 14.66 4.30 -2.91
CA GLN A 128 15.63 3.40 -2.25
C GLN A 128 14.99 2.40 -1.29
N VAL A 129 13.69 2.50 -1.08
CA VAL A 129 12.89 1.61 -0.24
C VAL A 129 11.61 1.23 -0.99
N GLU A 130 11.10 0.04 -0.71
CA GLU A 130 9.74 -0.35 -1.07
C GLU A 130 8.80 -0.04 0.12
N PRO A 131 7.51 0.28 -0.13
CA PRO A 131 6.55 0.55 0.95
C PRO A 131 6.50 -0.57 2.01
N TYR A 132 6.49 -0.18 3.28
CA TYR A 132 6.36 -1.13 4.38
C TYR A 132 4.94 -1.69 4.46
N THR A 133 4.83 -3.00 4.69
CA THR A 133 3.54 -3.70 4.74
C THR A 133 3.23 -4.20 6.13
N THR A 134 2.08 -4.85 6.30
CA THR A 134 1.59 -5.29 7.61
C THR A 134 1.66 -6.81 7.79
N THR A 135 2.07 -7.52 6.74
CA THR A 135 2.12 -8.98 6.70
C THR A 135 3.55 -9.52 6.79
N PRO A 136 3.83 -10.51 7.66
CA PRO A 136 5.10 -11.21 7.67
C PRO A 136 5.42 -11.89 6.32
N PRO A 137 6.69 -12.07 5.95
CA PRO A 137 7.89 -11.87 6.77
C PRO A 137 8.52 -10.48 6.68
N LYS A 138 8.03 -9.60 5.78
CA LYS A 138 8.65 -8.30 5.52
C LYS A 138 7.93 -7.12 6.18
N GLY A 139 6.69 -7.33 6.63
CA GLY A 139 5.87 -6.34 7.31
C GLY A 139 5.47 -6.76 8.72
N SER A 140 4.83 -5.82 9.42
CA SER A 140 4.29 -6.00 10.77
C SER A 140 3.07 -5.11 10.95
N PRO A 141 2.02 -5.57 11.66
CA PRO A 141 0.87 -4.73 11.98
C PRO A 141 1.13 -3.81 13.19
N ASP A 142 2.28 -3.91 13.84
CA ASP A 142 2.67 -3.07 14.96
C ASP A 142 3.18 -1.69 14.47
N PRO A 143 2.58 -0.56 14.90
CA PRO A 143 3.09 0.77 14.56
C PRO A 143 4.54 1.01 14.97
N GLN A 144 5.07 0.36 16.02
CA GLN A 144 6.46 0.50 16.43
C GLN A 144 7.44 -0.01 15.37
N ASP A 145 7.08 -1.08 14.67
CA ASP A 145 7.87 -1.59 13.55
C ASP A 145 7.79 -0.66 12.34
N LEU A 146 6.64 0.00 12.11
CA LEU A 146 6.53 1.07 11.12
C LEU A 146 7.47 2.24 11.47
N TRP A 147 7.53 2.66 12.74
CA TRP A 147 8.44 3.72 13.19
C TRP A 147 9.90 3.34 12.99
N ALA A 148 10.27 2.09 13.30
CA ALA A 148 11.60 1.57 13.06
C ALA A 148 11.96 1.56 11.57
N TRP A 149 11.02 1.16 10.70
CA TRP A 149 11.20 1.24 9.25
C TRP A 149 11.37 2.68 8.75
N MET A 150 10.58 3.62 9.27
CA MET A 150 10.69 5.05 8.94
C MET A 150 12.04 5.62 9.37
N GLN A 151 12.49 5.31 10.59
CA GLN A 151 13.81 5.72 11.08
C GLN A 151 14.93 5.13 10.22
N ALA A 152 14.82 3.86 9.82
CA ALA A 152 15.81 3.23 8.94
C ALA A 152 15.89 3.91 7.56
N TYR A 153 14.76 4.39 7.01
CA TYR A 153 14.76 5.22 5.81
C TYR A 153 15.51 6.54 6.02
N GLU A 154 15.21 7.26 7.10
CA GLU A 154 15.87 8.54 7.41
C GLU A 154 17.38 8.36 7.64
N ASP A 155 17.79 7.34 8.38
CA ASP A 155 19.20 7.03 8.66
C ASP A 155 19.96 6.65 7.38
N LYS A 156 19.35 5.83 6.51
CA LYS A 156 19.96 5.36 5.26
C LYS A 156 20.14 6.48 4.25
N THR A 157 19.15 7.36 4.12
CA THR A 157 19.05 8.30 2.99
C THR A 157 19.32 9.76 3.36
N GLY A 158 19.31 10.09 4.66
CA GLY A 158 19.22 11.47 5.14
C GLY A 158 17.92 12.16 4.70
N GLY A 159 16.89 11.38 4.35
CA GLY A 159 15.55 11.85 4.00
C GLY A 159 14.71 12.16 5.23
N ARG A 160 13.44 12.51 4.99
CA ARG A 160 12.41 12.71 6.01
C ARG A 160 11.09 12.11 5.57
N VAL A 161 10.48 11.38 6.49
CA VAL A 161 9.19 10.72 6.27
C VAL A 161 8.28 10.97 7.47
N THR A 162 6.99 11.13 7.21
CA THR A 162 5.98 11.26 8.27
C THR A 162 4.84 10.29 8.03
N ALA A 163 4.13 9.88 9.08
CA ALA A 163 2.93 9.09 8.95
C ALA A 163 1.75 9.79 9.62
N ILE A 164 0.69 10.07 8.86
CA ILE A 164 -0.52 10.73 9.35
C ILE A 164 -1.61 9.67 9.53
N PRO A 165 -2.16 9.50 10.75
CA PRO A 165 -3.24 8.56 10.98
C PRO A 165 -4.55 9.02 10.31
N HIS A 166 -5.34 8.07 9.80
CA HIS A 166 -6.70 8.30 9.34
C HIS A 166 -7.65 7.16 9.75
N ASN A 167 -8.96 7.38 9.59
CA ASN A 167 -10.00 6.42 9.99
C ASN A 167 -9.93 5.98 11.46
N GLY A 168 -9.48 6.87 12.35
CA GLY A 168 -9.33 6.55 13.77
C GLY A 168 -10.63 6.14 14.48
N ASN A 169 -11.80 6.50 13.95
CA ASN A 169 -13.10 6.03 14.43
C ASN A 169 -13.29 4.51 14.27
N LEU A 170 -12.55 3.85 13.38
CA LEU A 170 -12.56 2.40 13.16
C LEU A 170 -11.45 1.66 13.93
N SER A 171 -10.65 2.40 14.71
CA SER A 171 -9.57 1.81 15.52
C SER A 171 -10.04 1.22 16.85
N ASN A 172 -11.33 1.38 17.20
CA ASN A 172 -11.90 0.99 18.50
C ASN A 172 -11.07 1.50 19.71
N GLY A 173 -10.53 2.72 19.59
CA GLY A 173 -9.76 3.39 20.65
C GLY A 173 -8.27 3.12 20.63
N MET A 174 -7.77 2.20 19.79
CA MET A 174 -6.34 1.88 19.73
C MET A 174 -5.48 3.02 19.18
N MET A 175 -5.99 3.82 18.24
CA MET A 175 -5.16 4.82 17.54
C MET A 175 -4.68 5.97 18.43
N PHE A 176 -5.41 6.26 19.51
CA PHE A 176 -5.12 7.34 20.45
C PHE A 176 -5.15 6.83 21.90
N ALA A 177 -4.70 5.59 22.10
CA ALA A 177 -4.58 5.01 23.43
C ALA A 177 -3.63 5.84 24.30
N LEU A 178 -3.94 5.94 25.60
CA LEU A 178 -3.10 6.69 26.55
C LEU A 178 -1.81 5.97 26.93
N GLN A 179 -1.73 4.68 26.62
CA GLN A 179 -0.61 3.79 26.90
C GLN A 179 -0.45 2.86 25.70
N ASP A 180 0.80 2.51 25.40
CA ASP A 180 1.11 1.43 24.47
C ASP A 180 0.85 0.08 25.15
N ASP A 181 0.46 -0.93 24.37
CA ASP A 181 0.23 -2.31 24.85
C ASP A 181 1.53 -3.06 25.16
#